data_AF-A0A2M8DU83-F1
#
_entry.id   AF-A0A2M8DU83-F1
#
_cell.length_a   1.000
_cell.length_b   1.000
_cell.length_c   1.000
_cell.angle_alpha   90.00
_cell.angle_beta   90.00
_cell.angle_gamma   90.00
#
_symmetry.space_group_name_H-M   'P 1'
#
loop_
_entity.id
_entity.type
_entity.pdbx_description
1 polymer ?
#
loop_
_entity_poly.entity_id
_entity_poly.type
_entity_poly.pdbx_seq_one_letter_code
_entity_poly.pdbx_strand_id
1 'polypeptide(L)' 'MEFSIKQGGPEKLKSGCVVVGVFEGGKLSKAAQALDKACKNALSDLVAQGDMSGKSATTLLLHKLP' A
#
# COMPACT_ATOMS: atom_id res chain seq x y z
N MET A 1 -21.07 -5.18 10.81
CA MET A 1 -20.04 -5.12 9.74
C MET A 1 -19.93 -6.50 9.14
N GLU A 2 -20.02 -6.61 7.82
CA GLU A 2 -19.91 -7.89 7.13
C GLU A 2 -18.49 -8.04 6.57
N PHE A 3 -17.87 -9.19 6.79
CA PHE A 3 -16.51 -9.48 6.37
C PHE A 3 -16.53 -10.66 5.41
N SER A 4 -15.81 -10.53 4.30
CA SER A 4 -15.62 -11.60 3.33
C SER A 4 -14.13 -11.73 3.02
N ILE A 5 -13.61 -12.94 3.12
CA ILE A 5 -12.20 -13.22 2.83
C ILE A 5 -12.08 -13.61 1.36
N LYS A 6 -11.32 -12.85 0.59
CA LYS A 6 -10.95 -13.18 -0.79
C LYS A 6 -9.45 -13.36 -0.87
N GLN A 7 -9.03 -14.51 -1.39
CA GLN A 7 -7.62 -14.74 -1.72
C GLN A 7 -7.37 -14.22 -3.14
N GLY A 8 -6.45 -13.28 -3.28
CA GLY A 8 -6.13 -12.67 -4.57
C GLY A 8 -4.97 -11.69 -4.44
N GLY A 9 -4.29 -11.44 -5.54
CA GLY A 9 -3.24 -10.42 -5.59
C GLY A 9 -3.83 -9.03 -5.37
N PRO A 10 -3.19 -8.15 -4.56
CA PRO A 10 -3.70 -6.81 -4.28
C PRO A 10 -3.88 -5.98 -5.55
N GLU A 11 -3.03 -6.21 -6.55
CA GLU A 11 -3.07 -5.63 -7.90
C GLU A 11 -4.36 -5.92 -8.70
N LYS A 12 -5.06 -7.03 -8.43
CA LYS A 12 -6.24 -7.46 -9.20
C LYS A 12 -7.56 -7.23 -8.46
N LEU A 13 -7.51 -6.72 -7.23
CA LEU A 13 -8.69 -6.46 -6.42
C LEU A 13 -9.35 -5.14 -6.85
N LYS A 14 -10.53 -5.25 -7.48
CA LYS A 14 -11.41 -4.08 -7.67
C LYS A 14 -12.04 -3.72 -6.33
N SER A 15 -11.43 -2.77 -5.63
CA SER A 15 -11.92 -2.20 -4.37
C SER A 15 -11.88 -0.67 -4.46
N GLY A 16 -12.74 0.02 -3.71
CA GLY A 16 -12.69 1.48 -3.59
C GLY A 16 -11.48 1.98 -2.79
N CYS A 17 -10.91 1.13 -1.93
CA CYS A 17 -9.69 1.39 -1.18
C CYS A 17 -8.98 0.07 -0.87
N VAL A 18 -7.65 0.06 -0.94
CA VAL A 18 -6.80 -1.07 -0.57
C VAL A 18 -5.84 -0.60 0.51
N VAL A 19 -5.79 -1.33 1.62
CA VAL A 19 -4.89 -1.03 2.74
C VAL A 19 -3.71 -1.99 2.69
N VAL A 20 -2.50 -1.43 2.68
CA VAL A 20 -1.24 -2.19 2.67
C VAL A 20 -0.34 -1.74 3.81
N GLY A 21 0.49 -2.65 4.32
CA GLY A 21 1.41 -2.36 5.40
C GLY A 21 2.73 -1.76 4.90
N VAL A 22 3.19 -0.71 5.59
CA VAL A 22 4.54 -0.15 5.49
C VAL A 22 5.19 -0.26 6.87
N PHE A 23 6.40 -0.84 6.92
CA PHE A 23 7.18 -1.01 8.14
C PHE A 23 8.18 0.15 8.32
N GLU A 24 8.69 0.29 9.54
CA GLU A 24 9.70 1.29 9.88
C GLU A 24 10.91 1.26 8.93
N GLY A 25 11.42 2.46 8.64
CA GLY A 25 12.48 2.64 7.65
C GLY A 25 11.99 2.52 6.22
N GLY A 26 10.68 2.70 5.98
CA GLY A 26 10.12 2.73 4.63
C GLY A 26 10.03 1.35 3.95
N LYS A 27 10.00 0.27 4.73
CA LYS A 27 9.97 -1.09 4.16
C LYS A 27 8.55 -1.47 3.76
N LEU A 28 8.30 -1.64 2.47
CA LEU A 28 7.01 -2.11 1.96
C LEU A 28 6.79 -3.60 2.31
N SER A 29 5.61 -3.93 2.83
CA SER A 29 5.19 -5.34 2.98
C SER A 29 5.11 -6.06 1.63
N LYS A 30 5.09 -7.40 1.61
CA LYS A 30 4.98 -8.17 0.34
C LYS A 30 3.77 -7.76 -0.51
N ALA A 31 2.63 -7.50 0.15
CA ALA A 31 1.43 -7.01 -0.52
C ALA A 31 1.61 -5.58 -1.05
N ALA A 32 2.26 -4.70 -0.27
CA ALA A 32 2.58 -3.35 -0.72
C ALA A 32 3.54 -3.35 -1.92
N GLN A 33 4.55 -4.21 -1.95
CA GLN A 33 5.48 -4.33 -3.09
C GLN A 33 4.79 -4.81 -4.37
N ALA A 34 3.88 -5.78 -4.26
CA ALA A 34 3.09 -6.24 -5.40
C ALA A 34 2.20 -5.13 -5.97
N LEU A 35 1.56 -4.34 -5.07
CA LEU A 35 0.77 -3.18 -5.46
C LEU A 35 1.64 -2.06 -6.05
N ASP A 36 2.80 -1.79 -5.44
CA ASP A 36 3.75 -0.77 -5.89
C ASP A 36 4.27 -1.05 -7.30
N LYS A 37 4.55 -2.31 -7.62
CA LYS A 37 4.93 -2.73 -8.98
C LYS A 37 3.82 -2.48 -10.00
N ALA A 38 2.56 -2.67 -9.62
CA ALA A 38 1.42 -2.34 -10.48
C ALA A 38 1.24 -0.82 -10.65
N CYS A 39 1.53 -0.04 -9.61
CA CYS A 39 1.46 1.42 -9.56
C CYS A 39 2.78 2.12 -9.96
N LYS A 40 3.68 1.45 -10.68
CA LYS A 40 4.95 2.01 -11.21
C LYS A 40 5.87 2.62 -10.15
N ASN A 41 6.02 1.96 -9.00
CA ASN A 41 6.86 2.39 -7.87
C ASN A 41 6.41 3.68 -7.17
N ALA A 42 5.15 4.08 -7.30
CA ALA A 42 4.63 5.30 -6.67
C ALA A 42 4.66 5.27 -5.12
N LEU A 43 4.44 4.10 -4.49
CA LEU A 43 4.55 3.99 -3.03
C LEU A 43 6.02 4.06 -2.59
N SER A 44 6.92 3.41 -3.33
CA SER A 44 8.35 3.48 -3.05
C SER A 44 8.88 4.91 -3.17
N ASP A 45 8.44 5.66 -4.18
CA ASP A 45 8.83 7.07 -4.37
C ASP A 45 8.35 7.95 -3.21
N LEU A 46 7.09 7.83 -2.79
CA LEU A 46 6.56 8.58 -1.64
C LEU A 46 7.31 8.28 -0.34
N VAL A 47 7.60 7.01 -0.11
CA VAL A 47 8.36 6.59 1.07
C VAL A 47 9.79 7.14 1.01
N ALA A 48 10.40 7.15 -0.17
CA ALA A 48 11.74 7.71 -0.39
C ALA A 48 11.76 9.24 -0.22
N GLN A 49 10.68 9.94 -0.59
CA GLN A 49 10.49 11.36 -0.33
C GLN A 49 10.29 11.68 1.17
N GLY A 50 9.99 10.68 1.99
CA GLY A 50 9.81 10.84 3.44
C GLY A 50 8.38 11.13 3.87
N ASP A 51 7.41 11.09 2.95
CA ASP A 51 5.98 11.29 3.27
C ASP A 51 5.45 10.19 4.20
N MET A 52 5.98 8.97 4.10
CA MET A 52 5.60 7.86 4.98
C MET A 52 6.81 7.13 5.56
N SER A 53 6.96 7.23 6.89
CA SER A 53 8.06 6.61 7.64
C SER A 53 7.79 5.16 8.08
N GLY A 54 6.54 4.69 8.02
CA GLY A 54 6.15 3.35 8.48
C GLY A 54 6.13 3.16 10.00
N LYS A 55 6.05 4.25 10.77
CA LYS A 55 5.86 4.19 12.23
C LYS A 55 4.50 3.61 12.58
N SER A 56 4.43 2.88 13.69
CA SER A 56 3.17 2.42 14.26
C SER A 56 2.17 3.57 14.42
N ALA A 57 0.90 3.30 14.13
CA ALA A 57 -0.20 4.27 14.13
C ALA A 57 -0.11 5.40 13.09
N THR A 58 0.81 5.32 12.13
CA THR A 58 0.80 6.22 10.95
C THR A 58 0.05 5.59 9.79
N THR A 59 -0.73 6.39 9.08
CA THR A 59 -1.43 5.99 7.85
C THR A 59 -1.36 7.13 6.85
N LEU A 60 -1.27 6.80 5.57
CA LEU A 60 -1.30 7.76 4.48
C LEU A 60 -2.32 7.29 3.45
N LEU A 61 -3.26 8.17 3.09
CA LEU A 61 -4.28 7.87 2.09
C LEU A 61 -3.85 8.47 0.75
N LEU A 62 -3.66 7.61 -0.24
CA LEU A 62 -3.26 8.01 -1.59
C LEU A 62 -4.46 7.99 -2.51
N HIS A 63 -4.66 9.10 -3.22
CA HIS A 63 -5.72 9.25 -4.20
C HIS A 63 -5.13 9.17 -5.61
N LYS A 64 -5.82 8.45 -6.50
CA LYS A 64 -5.52 8.45 -7.95
C LYS A 64 -4.11 7.96 -8.29
N LEU A 65 -3.75 6.79 -7.76
CA LEU A 65 -2.53 6.07 -8.17
C LEU A 65 -2.60 5.69 -9.67
N PRO A 66 -1.50 5.83 -10.42
CA PRO A 66 -1.45 5.56 -11.87
C PRO A 66 -1.47 4.08 -12.25
#